data_AF-A0A421EGF9-F1
#
_entry.id   AF-A0A421EGF9-F1
#
_cell.length_a   1.000
_cell.length_b   1.000
_cell.length_c   1.000
_cell.angle_alpha   90.00
_cell.angle_beta   90.00
_cell.angle_gamma   90.00
#
_symmetry.space_group_name_H-M   'P 1'
#
loop_
_entity.id
_entity.type
_entity.pdbx_description
1 polymer ?
#
loop_
_entity_poly.entity_id
_entity_poly.type
_entity_poly.pdbx_seq_one_letter_code
_entity_poly.pdbx_strand_id
1 'polypeptide(L)'
;MIADPAVFDDEHLPRRLLHREAAVDHLSRAWEPALGGNQAHDVLIHGPPGVGKTALTRHSLRKLTGHADVQTAHVRCLGKTTAGVVRSVLHDLPGSDPSVNVPREDLCIQLQERVTSPVIVVLDEADGLPSTDALDRLVDVENLSVVVICHDPDEWLSRLDGRLRRRLSFAEFGLDRYSVDELADILEARANLGLPSESVTREQLETIADEVAGVARNGIQSLRQAALRAEELQHDRITDEDVSKSFERARRHIRELNLESLPFHHQLLYELIRMGDGLEAGELHDRYDAVADQAYRGREQTPISERARRTKLSKLVEYDLVEVEGNNRHRRYSPQDSEINSTISLPMLERFA
;
A
#
# COMPACT_ATOMS: atom_id res chain seq x y z
N MET A 1 -13.35 -20.00 -16.07
CA MET A 1 -12.03 -20.11 -16.71
C MET A 1 -10.93 -20.17 -15.66
N ILE A 2 -10.98 -19.34 -14.61
CA ILE A 2 -9.90 -19.25 -13.62
C ILE A 2 -9.80 -20.55 -12.80
N ALA A 3 -8.61 -21.14 -12.76
CA ALA A 3 -8.32 -22.36 -12.01
C ALA A 3 -7.92 -22.07 -10.56
N ASP A 4 -7.09 -21.03 -10.35
CA ASP A 4 -6.70 -20.55 -9.03
C ASP A 4 -6.78 -19.01 -8.99
N PRO A 5 -7.85 -18.44 -8.41
CA PRO A 5 -8.03 -17.00 -8.33
C PRO A 5 -7.00 -16.33 -7.40
N ALA A 6 -6.49 -17.07 -6.40
CA ALA A 6 -5.59 -16.51 -5.41
C ALA A 6 -4.23 -16.12 -6.00
N VAL A 7 -3.89 -16.61 -7.20
CA VAL A 7 -2.68 -16.20 -7.94
C VAL A 7 -2.76 -14.74 -8.37
N PHE A 8 -3.94 -14.15 -8.49
CA PHE A 8 -4.11 -12.76 -8.95
C PHE A 8 -4.36 -11.77 -7.80
N ASP A 9 -4.43 -12.23 -6.56
CA ASP A 9 -4.63 -11.35 -5.41
C ASP A 9 -3.38 -10.52 -5.10
N ASP A 10 -3.57 -9.29 -4.62
CA ASP A 10 -2.47 -8.37 -4.30
C ASP A 10 -1.54 -8.91 -3.19
N GLU A 11 -2.07 -9.77 -2.32
CA GLU A 11 -1.31 -10.42 -1.25
C GLU A 11 -0.53 -11.65 -1.72
N HIS A 12 -0.78 -12.13 -2.95
CA HIS A 12 -0.12 -13.32 -3.47
C HIS A 12 1.35 -13.06 -3.73
N LEU A 13 2.18 -13.77 -2.97
CA LEU A 13 3.63 -13.67 -3.03
C LEU A 13 4.22 -14.79 -3.90
N PRO A 14 4.76 -14.48 -5.10
CA PRO A 14 5.22 -15.51 -6.03
C PRO A 14 6.44 -16.25 -5.48
N ARG A 15 6.68 -17.46 -6.00
CA ARG A 15 7.85 -18.29 -5.64
C ARG A 15 9.17 -17.67 -6.10
N ARG A 16 9.15 -16.94 -7.21
CA ARG A 16 10.29 -16.16 -7.72
C ARG A 16 9.79 -14.78 -8.12
N LEU A 17 10.56 -13.74 -7.80
CA LEU A 17 10.36 -12.40 -8.33
C LEU A 17 11.20 -12.27 -9.60
N LEU A 18 10.53 -12.25 -10.75
CA LEU A 18 11.18 -12.02 -12.03
C LEU A 18 11.61 -10.54 -12.13
N HIS A 19 12.76 -10.31 -12.77
CA HIS A 19 13.28 -8.97 -13.09
C HIS A 19 13.55 -8.08 -11.88
N ARG A 20 13.77 -8.70 -10.71
CA ARG A 20 14.07 -8.03 -9.43
C ARG A 20 15.24 -8.68 -8.70
N GLU A 21 16.03 -9.50 -9.38
CA GLU A 21 17.16 -10.23 -8.82
C GLU A 21 18.16 -9.29 -8.12
N ALA A 22 18.54 -8.18 -8.76
CA ALA A 22 19.46 -7.20 -8.16
C ALA A 22 18.91 -6.57 -6.87
N ALA A 23 17.60 -6.33 -6.81
CA ALA A 23 16.95 -5.76 -5.63
C ALA A 23 16.85 -6.80 -4.50
N VAL A 24 16.60 -8.07 -4.83
CA VAL A 24 16.66 -9.19 -3.87
C VAL A 24 18.07 -9.30 -3.31
N ASP A 25 19.10 -9.26 -4.16
CA ASP A 25 20.51 -9.34 -3.73
C ASP A 25 20.90 -8.18 -2.83
N HIS A 26 20.41 -6.96 -3.11
CA HIS A 26 20.64 -5.79 -2.26
C HIS A 26 20.07 -6.00 -0.85
N LEU A 27 18.81 -6.47 -0.75
CA LEU A 27 18.19 -6.80 0.53
C LEU A 27 18.92 -7.94 1.25
N SER A 28 19.35 -8.97 0.53
CA SER A 28 20.11 -10.08 1.12
C SER A 28 21.43 -9.60 1.74
N ARG A 29 22.16 -8.69 1.09
CA ARG A 29 23.38 -8.09 1.67
C ARG A 29 23.08 -7.20 2.87
N ALA A 30 22.02 -6.39 2.79
CA ALA A 30 21.62 -5.52 3.89
C ALA A 30 21.25 -6.31 5.17
N TRP A 31 20.70 -7.52 5.00
CA TRP A 31 20.22 -8.35 6.11
C TRP A 31 21.12 -9.52 6.47
N GLU A 32 22.24 -9.72 5.75
CA GLU A 32 23.24 -10.74 6.05
C GLU A 32 23.69 -10.74 7.53
N PRO A 33 23.90 -9.59 8.21
CA PRO A 33 24.27 -9.58 9.63
C PRO A 33 23.29 -10.31 10.56
N ALA A 34 21.98 -10.30 10.22
CA ALA A 34 20.94 -10.95 11.01
C ALA A 34 21.05 -12.48 10.99
N LEU A 35 21.64 -13.07 9.95
CA LEU A 35 21.94 -14.50 9.91
C LEU A 35 22.93 -14.92 11.02
N GLY A 36 23.80 -14.00 11.43
CA GLY A 36 24.77 -14.20 12.51
C GLY A 36 24.29 -13.70 13.87
N GLY A 37 23.01 -13.34 14.02
CA GLY A 37 22.47 -12.81 15.27
C GLY A 37 22.78 -11.33 15.54
N ASN A 38 23.28 -10.58 14.55
CA ASN A 38 23.56 -9.15 14.68
C ASN A 38 22.45 -8.29 14.06
N GLN A 39 22.37 -7.02 14.45
CA GLN A 39 21.46 -6.05 13.83
C GLN A 39 21.72 -5.93 12.32
N ALA A 40 20.65 -5.99 11.52
CA ALA A 40 20.70 -5.75 10.09
C ALA A 40 20.88 -4.25 9.75
N HIS A 41 21.10 -3.95 8.48
CA HIS A 41 21.10 -2.57 8.02
C HIS A 41 19.67 -2.06 7.80
N ASP A 42 19.44 -0.79 8.11
CA ASP A 42 18.20 -0.10 7.73
C ASP A 42 18.18 0.14 6.22
N VAL A 43 17.02 -0.04 5.60
CA VAL A 43 16.86 0.02 4.15
C VAL A 43 15.77 1.03 3.78
N LEU A 44 16.00 1.82 2.75
CA LEU A 44 14.99 2.66 2.11
C LEU A 44 14.67 2.14 0.70
N ILE A 45 13.42 1.76 0.48
CA ILE A 45 12.92 1.31 -0.82
C ILE A 45 11.94 2.35 -1.35
N HIS A 46 12.21 2.90 -2.53
CA HIS A 46 11.35 3.91 -3.14
C HIS A 46 10.91 3.53 -4.55
N GLY A 47 9.93 4.25 -5.09
CA GLY A 47 9.44 4.06 -6.46
C GLY A 47 7.93 4.14 -6.58
N PRO A 48 7.37 4.12 -7.80
CA PRO A 48 5.93 4.33 -8.03
C PRO A 48 5.03 3.28 -7.35
N PRO A 49 3.73 3.58 -7.14
CA PRO A 49 2.76 2.58 -6.70
C PRO A 49 2.70 1.38 -7.66
N GLY A 50 2.47 0.17 -7.14
CA GLY A 50 2.20 -1.02 -7.96
C GLY A 50 3.40 -1.67 -8.66
N VAL A 51 4.64 -1.18 -8.48
CA VAL A 51 5.86 -1.77 -9.09
C VAL A 51 6.45 -2.97 -8.34
N GLY A 52 5.89 -3.32 -7.18
CA GLY A 52 6.25 -4.51 -6.41
C GLY A 52 7.14 -4.29 -5.18
N LYS A 53 7.23 -3.08 -4.62
CA LYS A 53 8.02 -2.78 -3.40
C LYS A 53 7.66 -3.68 -2.21
N THR A 54 6.38 -3.74 -1.85
CA THR A 54 5.88 -4.60 -0.75
C THR A 54 6.11 -6.09 -1.03
N ALA A 55 5.85 -6.53 -2.27
CA ALA A 55 6.07 -7.92 -2.69
C ALA A 55 7.56 -8.30 -2.61
N LEU A 56 8.47 -7.40 -3.03
CA LEU A 56 9.91 -7.58 -2.91
C LEU A 56 10.32 -7.79 -1.45
N THR A 57 9.92 -6.89 -0.56
CA THR A 57 10.28 -6.96 0.86
C THR A 57 9.75 -8.24 1.51
N ARG A 58 8.46 -8.55 1.31
CA ARG A 58 7.84 -9.77 1.86
C ARG A 58 8.51 -11.05 1.33
N HIS A 59 8.89 -11.06 0.04
CA HIS A 59 9.59 -12.20 -0.56
C HIS A 59 10.96 -12.41 0.05
N SER A 60 11.74 -11.34 0.16
CA SER A 60 13.09 -11.40 0.71
C SER A 60 13.08 -11.76 2.19
N LEU A 61 12.14 -11.23 2.98
CA LEU A 61 12.00 -11.59 4.39
C LEU A 61 11.60 -13.05 4.56
N ARG A 62 10.66 -13.57 3.76
CA ARG A 62 10.28 -15.00 3.78
C ARG A 62 11.48 -15.90 3.49
N LYS A 63 12.41 -15.47 2.63
CA LYS A 63 13.66 -16.20 2.39
C LYS A 63 14.58 -16.12 3.60
N LEU A 64 14.77 -14.94 4.19
CA LEU A 64 15.63 -14.73 5.36
C LEU A 64 15.18 -15.58 6.56
N THR A 65 13.90 -15.52 6.91
CA THR A 65 13.33 -16.24 8.06
C THR A 65 13.27 -17.76 7.85
N GLY A 66 13.36 -18.22 6.60
CA GLY A 66 13.56 -19.64 6.29
C GLY A 66 14.97 -20.16 6.62
N HIS A 67 15.95 -19.28 6.82
CA HIS A 67 17.36 -19.64 7.06
C HIS A 67 17.89 -19.18 8.44
N ALA A 68 17.19 -18.29 9.12
CA ALA A 68 17.58 -17.79 10.45
C ALA A 68 16.35 -17.44 11.30
N ASP A 69 16.50 -17.51 12.61
CA ASP A 69 15.50 -17.11 13.58
C ASP A 69 15.51 -15.58 13.76
N VAL A 70 14.97 -14.88 12.76
CA VAL A 70 14.85 -13.42 12.72
C VAL A 70 13.37 -13.07 12.85
N GLN A 71 13.01 -12.28 13.86
CA GLN A 71 11.64 -11.82 14.01
C GLN A 71 11.37 -10.67 13.04
N THR A 72 10.15 -10.60 12.53
CA THR A 72 9.75 -9.57 11.56
C THR A 72 8.40 -8.99 11.91
N ALA A 73 8.23 -7.68 11.73
CA ALA A 73 6.94 -7.01 11.83
C ALA A 73 6.65 -6.27 10.52
N HIS A 74 5.38 -6.21 10.10
CA HIS A 74 4.97 -5.53 8.88
C HIS A 74 3.85 -4.52 9.14
N VAL A 75 4.23 -3.24 9.21
CA VAL A 75 3.34 -2.15 9.58
C VAL A 75 3.04 -1.26 8.39
N ARG A 76 1.79 -1.30 7.90
CA ARG A 76 1.25 -0.24 7.05
C ARG A 76 1.10 1.04 7.88
N CYS A 77 1.87 2.08 7.55
CA CYS A 77 2.02 3.29 8.34
C CYS A 77 0.94 4.35 8.06
N LEU A 78 0.22 4.23 6.94
CA LEU A 78 -0.73 5.24 6.50
C LEU A 78 -1.77 5.56 7.59
N GLY A 79 -1.77 6.82 8.03
CA GLY A 79 -2.70 7.31 9.04
C GLY A 79 -2.44 6.88 10.49
N LYS A 80 -1.35 6.14 10.76
CA LYS A 80 -0.97 5.74 12.12
C LYS A 80 -0.22 6.87 12.84
N THR A 81 -0.46 6.98 14.14
CA THR A 81 0.36 7.80 15.06
C THR A 81 1.60 7.02 15.47
N THR A 82 2.56 7.66 16.14
CA THR A 82 3.72 6.96 16.73
C THR A 82 3.33 5.78 17.60
N ALA A 83 2.36 5.98 18.50
CA ALA A 83 1.85 4.90 19.35
C ALA A 83 1.20 3.79 18.50
N GLY A 84 0.48 4.14 17.44
CA GLY A 84 -0.13 3.18 16.52
C GLY A 84 0.90 2.33 15.76
N VAL A 85 2.01 2.95 15.31
CA VAL A 85 3.12 2.24 14.65
C VAL A 85 3.77 1.27 15.65
N VAL A 86 4.24 1.76 16.81
CA VAL A 86 4.91 0.93 17.83
C VAL A 86 4.01 -0.22 18.31
N ARG A 87 2.71 0.05 18.52
CA ARG A 87 1.71 -0.98 18.87
C ARG A 87 1.60 -2.07 17.80
N SER A 88 1.62 -1.68 16.52
CA SER A 88 1.56 -2.63 15.41
C SER A 88 2.81 -3.49 15.34
N VAL A 89 3.98 -2.92 15.61
CA VAL A 89 5.22 -3.70 15.73
C VAL A 89 5.09 -4.71 16.87
N LEU A 90 4.67 -4.28 18.05
CA LEU A 90 4.53 -5.16 19.23
C LEU A 90 3.55 -6.32 19.01
N HIS A 91 2.51 -6.12 18.20
CA HIS A 91 1.51 -7.14 17.85
C HIS A 91 2.07 -8.24 16.95
N ASP A 92 2.97 -7.89 16.03
CA ASP A 92 3.59 -8.87 15.13
C ASP A 92 4.76 -9.62 15.81
N LEU A 93 5.31 -9.07 16.90
CA LEU A 93 6.37 -9.70 17.68
C LEU A 93 5.81 -10.66 18.75
N PRO A 94 6.50 -11.78 19.04
CA PRO A 94 6.07 -12.71 20.08
C PRO A 94 5.93 -12.02 21.46
N GLY A 95 4.79 -12.22 22.11
CA GLY A 95 4.52 -11.67 23.44
C GLY A 95 3.05 -11.36 23.66
N SER A 96 2.74 -10.69 24.77
CA SER A 96 1.39 -10.19 25.03
C SER A 96 1.13 -8.91 24.25
N ASP A 97 -0.06 -8.82 23.64
CA ASP A 97 -0.47 -7.62 22.95
C ASP A 97 -0.77 -6.49 23.94
N PRO A 98 -0.22 -5.29 23.70
CA PRO A 98 -0.52 -4.15 24.56
C PRO A 98 -1.96 -3.68 24.36
N SER A 99 -2.66 -3.41 25.46
CA SER A 99 -4.00 -2.80 25.44
C SER A 99 -4.00 -1.45 24.71
N VAL A 100 -5.08 -1.13 24.00
CA VAL A 100 -5.24 0.10 23.19
C VAL A 100 -4.94 1.38 23.97
N ASN A 101 -5.21 1.39 25.28
CA ASN A 101 -5.04 2.55 26.16
C ASN A 101 -3.62 2.74 26.72
N VAL A 102 -2.67 1.84 26.41
CA VAL A 102 -1.29 1.95 26.89
C VAL A 102 -0.65 3.22 26.32
N PRO A 103 -0.07 4.10 27.17
CA PRO A 103 0.63 5.31 26.75
C PRO A 103 1.80 5.05 25.80
N ARG A 104 2.13 6.05 24.98
CA ARG A 104 3.23 5.96 23.99
C ARG A 104 4.56 5.55 24.62
N GLU A 105 4.96 6.17 25.73
CA GLU A 105 6.28 5.89 26.34
C GLU A 105 6.34 4.45 26.87
N ASP A 106 5.26 3.95 27.47
CA ASP A 106 5.19 2.57 27.96
C ASP A 106 5.27 1.56 26.80
N LEU A 107 4.66 1.86 25.65
CA LEU A 107 4.83 1.05 24.43
C LEU A 107 6.28 1.01 23.96
N CYS A 108 7.00 2.14 24.03
CA CYS A 108 8.40 2.20 23.61
C CYS A 108 9.30 1.38 24.56
N ILE A 109 9.04 1.44 25.87
CA ILE A 109 9.74 0.61 26.86
C ILE A 109 9.48 -0.87 26.60
N GLN A 110 8.21 -1.25 26.39
CA GLN A 110 7.86 -2.65 26.07
C GLN A 110 8.52 -3.14 24.78
N LEU A 111 8.65 -2.28 23.77
CA LEU A 111 9.35 -2.62 22.54
C LEU A 111 10.84 -2.88 22.80
N GLN A 112 11.50 -2.01 23.55
CA GLN A 112 12.90 -2.17 23.94
C GLN A 112 13.14 -3.47 24.73
N GLU A 113 12.24 -3.82 25.64
CA GLU A 113 12.34 -5.06 26.42
C GLU A 113 12.08 -6.32 25.59
N ARG A 114 11.22 -6.23 24.56
CA ARG A 114 10.82 -7.37 23.71
C ARG A 114 11.88 -7.73 22.67
N VAL A 115 12.62 -6.74 22.18
CA VAL A 115 13.66 -6.92 21.17
C VAL A 115 14.95 -7.42 21.84
N THR A 116 15.13 -8.73 21.85
CA THR A 116 16.31 -9.41 22.44
C THR A 116 17.23 -10.07 21.41
N SER A 117 16.75 -10.21 20.18
CA SER A 117 17.47 -10.73 19.02
C SER A 117 17.19 -9.82 17.80
N PRO A 118 17.86 -10.00 16.66
CA PRO A 118 17.62 -9.18 15.48
C PRO A 118 16.15 -9.18 15.04
N VAL A 119 15.59 -7.98 14.91
CA VAL A 119 14.23 -7.74 14.42
C VAL A 119 14.29 -6.85 13.18
N ILE A 120 13.55 -7.22 12.14
CA ILE A 120 13.37 -6.38 10.96
C ILE A 120 11.92 -5.89 10.88
N VAL A 121 11.73 -4.58 10.96
CA VAL A 121 10.41 -3.93 10.90
C VAL A 121 10.21 -3.29 9.54
N VAL A 122 9.21 -3.76 8.79
CA VAL A 122 8.78 -3.12 7.54
C VAL A 122 7.78 -2.02 7.86
N LEU A 123 8.09 -0.81 7.39
CA LEU A 123 7.25 0.37 7.47
C LEU A 123 6.74 0.66 6.06
N ASP A 124 5.60 0.06 5.73
CA ASP A 124 4.97 0.16 4.41
C ASP A 124 4.06 1.39 4.30
N GLU A 125 3.91 1.96 3.11
CA GLU A 125 3.21 3.23 2.87
C GLU A 125 3.68 4.35 3.82
N ALA A 126 5.00 4.50 3.96
CA ALA A 126 5.64 5.36 4.94
C ALA A 126 5.72 6.84 4.54
N ASP A 127 5.05 7.29 3.48
CA ASP A 127 5.14 8.67 2.96
C ASP A 127 4.84 9.75 4.02
N GLY A 128 3.91 9.44 4.94
CA GLY A 128 3.53 10.30 6.06
C GLY A 128 4.37 10.15 7.33
N LEU A 129 5.22 9.12 7.41
CA LEU A 129 5.99 8.76 8.61
C LEU A 129 6.89 9.91 9.13
N PRO A 130 7.56 10.72 8.27
CA PRO A 130 8.39 11.85 8.72
C PRO A 130 7.63 12.94 9.47
N SER A 131 6.29 12.93 9.44
CA SER A 131 5.46 13.86 10.24
C SER A 131 5.27 13.39 11.69
N THR A 132 5.90 12.28 12.09
CA THR A 132 5.82 11.65 13.41
C THR A 132 7.22 11.39 13.95
N ASP A 133 7.35 11.09 15.25
CA ASP A 133 8.60 10.63 15.87
C ASP A 133 8.76 9.09 15.84
N ALA A 134 7.91 8.37 15.11
CA ALA A 134 7.89 6.90 15.13
C ALA A 134 9.19 6.28 14.63
N LEU A 135 9.77 6.83 13.57
CA LEU A 135 11.03 6.34 13.01
C LEU A 135 12.16 6.50 14.02
N ASP A 136 12.28 7.67 14.66
CA ASP A 136 13.27 7.94 15.70
C ASP A 136 13.17 6.90 16.83
N ARG A 137 11.95 6.63 17.31
CA ARG A 137 11.71 5.66 18.39
C ARG A 137 12.09 4.24 18.02
N LEU A 138 11.89 3.83 16.76
CA LEU A 138 12.23 2.50 16.29
C LEU A 138 13.74 2.33 16.11
N VAL A 139 14.41 3.28 15.45
CA VAL A 139 15.84 3.14 15.11
C VAL A 139 16.78 3.21 16.32
N ASP A 140 16.28 3.70 17.47
CA ASP A 140 17.01 3.78 18.73
C ASP A 140 16.89 2.50 19.57
N VAL A 141 16.09 1.52 19.14
CA VAL A 141 16.04 0.18 19.75
C VAL A 141 17.20 -0.66 19.22
N GLU A 142 18.02 -1.18 20.13
CA GLU A 142 19.12 -2.09 19.79
C GLU A 142 18.57 -3.36 19.12
N ASN A 143 19.30 -3.93 18.15
CA ASN A 143 18.88 -5.09 17.35
C ASN A 143 17.63 -4.88 16.45
N LEU A 144 17.01 -3.70 16.44
CA LEU A 144 15.90 -3.38 15.53
C LEU A 144 16.42 -2.67 14.28
N SER A 145 16.09 -3.22 13.11
CA SER A 145 16.38 -2.61 11.80
C SER A 145 15.07 -2.28 11.11
N VAL A 146 15.00 -1.16 10.38
CA VAL A 146 13.80 -0.73 9.67
C VAL A 146 13.95 -0.88 8.16
N VAL A 147 12.86 -1.24 7.49
CA VAL A 147 12.73 -1.20 6.03
C VAL A 147 11.61 -0.22 5.70
N VAL A 148 11.97 0.97 5.22
CA VAL A 148 11.03 2.01 4.86
C VAL A 148 10.63 1.85 3.40
N ILE A 149 9.32 1.85 3.12
CA ILE A 149 8.79 1.85 1.76
C ILE A 149 8.03 3.16 1.51
N CYS A 150 8.51 3.97 0.57
CA CYS A 150 7.87 5.24 0.18
C CYS A 150 7.79 5.41 -1.34
N HIS A 151 7.17 6.49 -1.79
CA HIS A 151 7.06 6.80 -3.22
C HIS A 151 8.21 7.67 -3.72
N ASP A 152 8.41 8.83 -3.09
CA ASP A 152 9.41 9.82 -3.45
C ASP A 152 10.50 9.90 -2.37
N PRO A 153 11.74 9.44 -2.64
CA PRO A 153 12.80 9.44 -1.64
C PRO A 153 13.30 10.85 -1.32
N ASP A 154 13.33 11.76 -2.30
CA ASP A 154 13.88 13.11 -2.12
C ASP A 154 12.99 13.94 -1.19
N GLU A 155 11.68 13.93 -1.46
CA GLU A 155 10.71 14.59 -0.60
C GLU A 155 10.73 13.97 0.81
N TRP A 156 10.79 12.64 0.88
CA TRP A 156 10.75 11.92 2.15
C TRP A 156 12.00 12.17 3.01
N LEU A 157 13.20 12.03 2.44
CA LEU A 157 14.48 12.27 3.11
C LEU A 157 14.68 13.75 3.49
N SER A 158 14.11 14.70 2.73
CA SER A 158 14.21 16.13 3.04
C SER A 158 13.55 16.53 4.36
N ARG A 159 12.59 15.72 4.83
CA ARG A 159 11.84 15.94 6.07
C ARG A 159 12.51 15.30 7.30
N LEU A 160 13.55 14.50 7.10
CA LEU A 160 14.28 13.83 8.18
C LEU A 160 15.43 14.67 8.71
N ASP A 161 15.85 14.35 9.93
CA ASP A 161 17.08 14.90 10.50
C ASP A 161 18.34 14.36 9.79
N GLY A 162 19.48 15.02 10.00
CA GLY A 162 20.74 14.65 9.35
C GLY A 162 21.34 13.31 9.80
N ARG A 163 20.89 12.73 10.93
CA ARG A 163 21.35 11.43 11.42
C ARG A 163 20.61 10.32 10.68
N LEU A 164 19.27 10.33 10.72
CA LEU A 164 18.41 9.35 10.07
C LEU A 164 18.59 9.36 8.56
N ARG A 165 18.69 10.54 7.96
CA ARG A 165 18.93 10.68 6.52
C ARG A 165 20.20 9.93 6.10
N ARG A 166 21.33 10.17 6.78
CA ARG A 166 22.60 9.49 6.47
C ARG A 166 22.52 7.98 6.71
N ARG A 167 21.79 7.56 7.74
CA ARG A 167 21.61 6.15 8.09
C ARG A 167 20.84 5.40 6.99
N LEU A 168 19.73 5.96 6.52
CA LEU A 168 18.89 5.33 5.49
C LEU A 168 19.48 5.43 4.08
N SER A 169 20.19 6.52 3.74
CA SER A 169 20.86 6.64 2.44
C SER A 169 22.03 5.68 2.25
N PHE A 170 22.43 4.91 3.27
CA PHE A 170 23.49 3.90 3.12
C PHE A 170 23.03 2.68 2.31
N ALA A 171 21.79 2.25 2.50
CA ALA A 171 21.17 1.11 1.81
C ALA A 171 19.83 1.52 1.21
N GLU A 172 19.89 2.47 0.28
CA GLU A 172 18.75 3.00 -0.45
C GLU A 172 18.75 2.47 -1.90
N PHE A 173 17.58 2.07 -2.40
CA PHE A 173 17.41 1.77 -3.82
C PHE A 173 15.97 1.98 -4.31
N GLY A 174 15.86 2.28 -5.60
CA GLY A 174 14.60 2.49 -6.29
C GLY A 174 14.11 1.26 -7.05
N LEU A 175 12.79 1.11 -7.16
CA LEU A 175 12.15 0.23 -8.11
C LEU A 175 11.44 1.04 -9.20
N ASP A 176 11.85 0.83 -10.43
CA ASP A 176 11.22 1.43 -11.60
C ASP A 176 10.06 0.58 -12.12
N ARG A 177 9.28 1.14 -13.05
CA ARG A 177 8.29 0.38 -13.81
C ARG A 177 8.98 -0.71 -14.63
N TYR A 178 8.29 -1.82 -14.85
CA TYR A 178 8.79 -2.88 -15.73
C TYR A 178 8.70 -2.44 -17.19
N SER A 179 9.62 -2.90 -18.03
CA SER A 179 9.42 -2.87 -19.47
C SER A 179 8.25 -3.79 -19.89
N VAL A 180 7.78 -3.65 -21.12
CA VAL A 180 6.69 -4.47 -21.67
C VAL A 180 7.04 -5.96 -21.59
N ASP A 181 8.24 -6.33 -22.05
CA ASP A 181 8.71 -7.72 -22.03
C ASP A 181 8.81 -8.28 -20.61
N GLU A 182 9.38 -7.50 -19.68
CA GLU A 182 9.53 -7.91 -18.29
C GLU A 182 8.18 -8.14 -17.60
N LEU A 183 7.22 -7.24 -17.83
CA LEU A 183 5.89 -7.39 -17.27
C LEU A 183 5.14 -8.55 -17.94
N ALA A 184 5.26 -8.74 -19.25
CA ALA A 184 4.65 -9.88 -19.93
C ALA A 184 5.16 -11.22 -19.38
N ASP A 185 6.45 -11.34 -19.03
CA ASP A 185 6.99 -12.54 -18.35
C ASP A 185 6.35 -12.77 -16.97
N ILE A 186 6.11 -11.70 -16.21
CA ILE A 186 5.44 -11.76 -14.90
C ILE A 186 3.99 -12.21 -15.07
N LEU A 187 3.28 -11.65 -16.05
CA LEU A 187 1.89 -12.01 -16.33
C LEU A 187 1.78 -13.45 -16.83
N GLU A 188 2.71 -13.90 -17.67
CA GLU A 188 2.80 -15.28 -18.14
C GLU A 188 3.01 -16.26 -16.98
N ALA A 189 3.90 -15.94 -16.04
CA ALA A 189 4.10 -16.75 -14.84
C ALA A 189 2.82 -16.85 -13.98
N ARG A 190 2.01 -15.78 -13.91
CA ARG A 190 0.71 -15.79 -13.21
C ARG A 190 -0.34 -16.58 -13.99
N ALA A 191 -0.41 -16.38 -15.31
CA ALA A 191 -1.33 -17.11 -16.19
C ALA A 191 -1.11 -18.61 -16.12
N ASN A 192 0.14 -19.07 -16.18
CA ASN A 192 0.50 -20.49 -16.10
C ASN A 192 0.10 -21.17 -14.78
N LEU A 193 -0.08 -20.39 -13.71
CA LEU A 193 -0.51 -20.89 -12.40
C LEU A 193 -2.02 -20.77 -12.18
N GLY A 194 -2.63 -19.68 -12.68
CA GLY A 194 -4.01 -19.32 -12.39
C GLY A 194 -5.02 -19.63 -13.49
N LEU A 195 -4.57 -19.90 -14.72
CA LEU A 195 -5.42 -20.10 -15.90
C LEU A 195 -5.16 -21.47 -16.55
N PRO A 196 -6.13 -21.99 -17.34
CA PRO A 196 -5.93 -23.16 -18.18
C PRO A 196 -4.84 -22.91 -19.23
N SER A 197 -4.12 -23.96 -19.63
CA SER A 197 -3.11 -23.88 -20.68
C SER A 197 -3.68 -23.29 -21.98
N GLU A 198 -2.89 -22.46 -22.66
CA GLU A 198 -3.26 -21.79 -23.93
C GLU A 198 -4.51 -20.89 -23.86
N SER A 199 -4.95 -20.50 -22.66
CA SER A 199 -6.08 -19.58 -22.47
C SER A 199 -5.74 -18.14 -22.84
N VAL A 200 -4.46 -17.76 -22.83
CA VAL A 200 -3.96 -16.43 -23.17
C VAL A 200 -2.69 -16.56 -24.00
N THR A 201 -2.49 -15.63 -24.94
CA THR A 201 -1.31 -15.59 -25.81
C THR A 201 -0.28 -14.59 -25.31
N ARG A 202 1.00 -14.77 -25.71
CA ARG A 202 2.07 -13.83 -25.36
C ARG A 202 1.78 -12.40 -25.83
N GLU A 203 1.28 -12.24 -27.04
CA GLU A 203 0.91 -10.93 -27.63
C GLU A 203 -0.15 -10.20 -26.79
N GLN A 204 -1.13 -10.93 -26.24
CA GLN A 204 -2.12 -10.36 -25.34
C GLN A 204 -1.51 -9.91 -24.00
N LEU A 205 -0.53 -10.66 -23.48
CA LEU A 205 0.18 -10.27 -22.25
C LEU A 205 1.04 -9.02 -22.48
N GLU A 206 1.70 -8.92 -23.63
CA GLU A 206 2.44 -7.73 -24.04
C GLU A 206 1.51 -6.52 -24.23
N THR A 207 0.33 -6.72 -24.83
CA THR A 207 -0.71 -5.69 -24.95
C THR A 207 -1.16 -5.18 -23.58
N ILE A 208 -1.40 -6.10 -22.63
CA ILE A 208 -1.72 -5.71 -21.25
C ILE A 208 -0.57 -4.92 -20.63
N ALA A 209 0.67 -5.39 -20.81
CA ALA A 209 1.86 -4.79 -20.22
C ALA A 209 2.13 -3.36 -20.73
N ASP A 210 1.92 -3.14 -22.04
CA ASP A 210 2.04 -1.83 -22.68
C ASP A 210 0.97 -0.86 -22.20
N GLU A 211 -0.31 -1.26 -22.21
CA GLU A 211 -1.44 -0.41 -21.80
C GLU A 211 -1.34 0.04 -20.34
N VAL A 212 -0.84 -0.83 -19.45
CA VAL A 212 -0.65 -0.48 -18.03
C VAL A 212 0.68 0.20 -17.73
N ALA A 213 1.44 0.54 -18.78
CA ALA A 213 2.73 1.23 -18.71
C ALA A 213 3.70 0.60 -17.71
N GLY A 214 3.79 -0.74 -17.67
CA GLY A 214 4.76 -1.44 -16.82
C GLY A 214 4.41 -1.51 -15.33
N VAL A 215 3.19 -1.15 -14.91
CA VAL A 215 2.75 -1.28 -13.52
C VAL A 215 2.21 -2.68 -13.26
N ALA A 216 2.97 -3.49 -12.52
CA ALA A 216 2.67 -4.91 -12.32
C ALA A 216 1.30 -5.17 -11.68
N ARG A 217 0.93 -4.39 -10.65
CA ARG A 217 -0.41 -4.51 -10.02
C ARG A 217 -1.52 -4.35 -11.06
N ASN A 218 -1.44 -3.32 -11.90
CA ASN A 218 -2.42 -3.02 -12.93
C ASN A 218 -2.48 -4.14 -13.99
N GLY A 219 -1.32 -4.64 -14.42
CA GLY A 219 -1.25 -5.74 -15.39
C GLY A 219 -1.88 -7.03 -14.85
N ILE A 220 -1.56 -7.41 -13.61
CA ILE A 220 -2.10 -8.62 -12.97
C ILE A 220 -3.62 -8.52 -12.83
N GLN A 221 -4.13 -7.36 -12.37
CA GLN A 221 -5.58 -7.16 -12.26
C GLN A 221 -6.27 -7.09 -13.62
N SER A 222 -5.63 -6.55 -14.66
CA SER A 222 -6.18 -6.55 -16.02
C SER A 222 -6.29 -7.97 -16.57
N LEU A 223 -5.24 -8.79 -16.42
CA LEU A 223 -5.29 -10.21 -16.80
C LEU A 223 -6.41 -10.96 -16.06
N ARG A 224 -6.56 -10.72 -14.74
CA ARG A 224 -7.64 -11.29 -13.94
C ARG A 224 -9.01 -10.91 -14.49
N GLN A 225 -9.24 -9.63 -14.80
CA GLN A 225 -10.53 -9.15 -15.32
C GLN A 225 -10.81 -9.65 -16.74
N ALA A 226 -9.77 -9.81 -17.58
CA ALA A 226 -9.90 -10.43 -18.90
C ALA A 226 -10.36 -11.89 -18.77
N ALA A 227 -9.76 -12.66 -17.85
CA ALA A 227 -10.14 -14.04 -17.58
C ALA A 227 -11.57 -14.18 -17.01
N LEU A 228 -11.96 -13.30 -16.07
CA LEU A 228 -13.33 -13.25 -15.53
C LEU A 228 -14.35 -12.95 -16.62
N ARG A 229 -14.05 -11.99 -17.50
CA ARG A 229 -14.93 -11.64 -18.61
C ARG A 229 -15.09 -12.79 -19.60
N ALA A 230 -13.98 -13.45 -19.98
CA ALA A 230 -14.02 -14.61 -20.85
C ALA A 230 -14.88 -15.74 -20.25
N GLU A 231 -14.80 -15.95 -18.93
CA GLU A 231 -15.66 -16.89 -18.20
C GLU A 231 -17.15 -16.50 -18.23
N GLU A 232 -17.47 -15.23 -17.95
CA GLU A 232 -18.84 -14.71 -18.01
C GLU A 232 -19.48 -14.90 -19.39
N LEU A 233 -18.69 -14.74 -20.45
CA LEU A 233 -19.12 -14.89 -21.85
C LEU A 233 -18.96 -16.32 -22.38
N GLN A 234 -18.53 -17.27 -21.53
CA GLN A 234 -18.32 -18.67 -21.88
C GLN A 234 -17.35 -18.87 -23.06
N HIS A 235 -16.33 -18.00 -23.18
CA HIS A 235 -15.25 -18.19 -24.14
C HIS A 235 -14.31 -19.31 -23.69
N ASP A 236 -13.80 -20.10 -24.63
CA ASP A 236 -12.80 -21.13 -24.36
C ASP A 236 -11.40 -20.54 -24.12
N ARG A 237 -11.14 -19.33 -24.63
CA ARG A 237 -9.87 -18.59 -24.52
C ARG A 237 -10.15 -17.10 -24.35
N ILE A 238 -9.22 -16.37 -23.76
CA ILE A 238 -9.27 -14.91 -23.65
C ILE A 238 -9.11 -14.32 -25.06
N THR A 239 -10.04 -13.46 -25.45
CA THR A 239 -10.00 -12.74 -26.73
C THR A 239 -9.39 -11.34 -26.56
N ASP A 240 -8.99 -10.71 -27.66
CA ASP A 240 -8.47 -9.34 -27.64
C ASP A 240 -9.55 -8.34 -27.19
N GLU A 241 -10.82 -8.62 -27.45
CA GLU A 241 -11.93 -7.84 -26.92
C GLU A 241 -12.03 -7.98 -25.39
N ASP A 242 -11.80 -9.17 -24.84
CA ASP A 242 -11.77 -9.37 -23.38
C ASP A 242 -10.64 -8.58 -22.73
N VAL A 243 -9.45 -8.58 -23.35
CA VAL A 243 -8.30 -7.76 -22.92
C VAL A 243 -8.66 -6.28 -22.96
N SER A 244 -9.15 -5.78 -24.10
CA SER A 244 -9.50 -4.37 -24.27
C SER A 244 -10.55 -3.90 -23.25
N LYS A 245 -11.54 -4.74 -22.93
CA LYS A 245 -12.56 -4.43 -21.92
C LYS A 245 -12.10 -4.65 -20.48
N SER A 246 -10.97 -5.32 -20.26
CA SER A 246 -10.47 -5.64 -18.92
C SER A 246 -9.92 -4.43 -18.17
N PHE A 247 -9.34 -3.45 -18.89
CA PHE A 247 -8.62 -2.34 -18.29
C PHE A 247 -9.50 -1.46 -17.41
N GLU A 248 -10.68 -1.06 -17.88
CA GLU A 248 -11.63 -0.25 -17.09
C GLU A 248 -12.14 -1.04 -15.87
N ARG A 249 -12.46 -2.33 -16.05
CA ARG A 249 -12.85 -3.20 -14.93
C ARG A 249 -11.73 -3.32 -13.89
N ALA A 250 -10.49 -3.42 -14.33
CA ALA A 250 -9.33 -3.53 -13.45
C ALA A 250 -9.06 -2.23 -12.71
N ARG A 251 -9.13 -1.08 -13.39
CA ARG A 251 -9.01 0.26 -12.77
C ARG A 251 -10.05 0.45 -11.67
N ARG A 252 -11.32 0.15 -11.95
CA ARG A 252 -12.39 0.18 -10.94
C ARG A 252 -12.09 -0.73 -9.76
N HIS A 253 -11.72 -1.99 -10.03
CA HIS A 253 -11.43 -2.95 -8.97
C HIS A 253 -10.24 -2.51 -8.10
N ILE A 254 -9.18 -1.94 -8.69
CA ILE A 254 -8.05 -1.41 -7.93
C ILE A 254 -8.48 -0.23 -7.07
N ARG A 255 -9.32 0.67 -7.58
CA ARG A 255 -9.88 1.78 -6.81
C ARG A 255 -10.72 1.27 -5.63
N GLU A 256 -11.56 0.25 -5.82
CA GLU A 256 -12.29 -0.42 -4.73
C GLU A 256 -11.34 -0.91 -3.63
N LEU A 257 -10.33 -1.72 -4.00
CA LEU A 257 -9.34 -2.25 -3.06
C LEU A 257 -8.55 -1.13 -2.36
N ASN A 258 -8.19 -0.07 -3.09
CA ASN A 258 -7.52 1.10 -2.52
C ASN A 258 -8.41 1.78 -1.47
N LEU A 259 -9.69 2.01 -1.76
CA LEU A 259 -10.63 2.64 -0.84
C LEU A 259 -10.86 1.78 0.41
N GLU A 260 -11.01 0.46 0.24
CA GLU A 260 -11.12 -0.50 1.34
C GLU A 260 -9.89 -0.47 2.26
N SER A 261 -8.70 -0.31 1.68
CA SER A 261 -7.44 -0.27 2.44
C SER A 261 -7.24 1.01 3.26
N LEU A 262 -7.98 2.08 2.95
CA LEU A 262 -7.76 3.40 3.53
C LEU A 262 -8.37 3.56 4.93
N PRO A 263 -7.71 4.28 5.87
CA PRO A 263 -8.28 4.58 7.18
C PRO A 263 -9.59 5.39 7.11
N PHE A 264 -10.43 5.24 8.14
CA PHE A 264 -11.76 5.86 8.29
C PHE A 264 -11.85 7.32 7.80
N HIS A 265 -10.92 8.19 8.19
CA HIS A 265 -10.97 9.60 7.80
C HIS A 265 -10.96 9.82 6.28
N HIS A 266 -10.22 9.00 5.52
CA HIS A 266 -10.18 9.11 4.06
C HIS A 266 -11.48 8.60 3.45
N GLN A 267 -11.95 7.45 3.92
CA GLN A 267 -13.21 6.86 3.48
C GLN A 267 -14.41 7.81 3.74
N LEU A 268 -14.44 8.51 4.88
CA LEU A 268 -15.46 9.51 5.18
C LEU A 268 -15.40 10.69 4.20
N LEU A 269 -14.20 11.21 3.92
CA LEU A 269 -14.02 12.32 2.98
C LEU A 269 -14.42 11.91 1.55
N TYR A 270 -14.06 10.69 1.14
CA TYR A 270 -14.46 10.14 -0.16
C TYR A 270 -15.99 10.07 -0.27
N GLU A 271 -16.69 9.53 0.72
CA GLU A 271 -18.16 9.45 0.70
C GLU A 271 -18.83 10.82 0.62
N LEU A 272 -18.31 11.81 1.35
CA LEU A 272 -18.83 13.18 1.28
C LEU A 272 -18.70 13.76 -0.12
N ILE A 273 -17.55 13.54 -0.78
CA ILE A 273 -17.30 13.99 -2.16
C ILE A 273 -18.22 13.26 -3.13
N ARG A 274 -18.34 11.93 -3.00
CA ARG A 274 -19.13 11.07 -3.87
C ARG A 274 -20.61 11.43 -3.85
N MET A 275 -21.20 11.60 -2.66
CA MET A 275 -22.61 11.98 -2.53
C MET A 275 -22.89 13.43 -2.91
N GLY A 276 -21.85 14.27 -2.94
CA GLY A 276 -21.98 15.66 -3.39
C GLY A 276 -21.96 15.87 -4.89
N ASP A 277 -21.78 14.81 -5.70
CA ASP A 277 -21.51 14.90 -7.14
C ASP A 277 -20.43 15.93 -7.50
N GLY A 278 -19.42 16.00 -6.63
CA GLY A 278 -18.30 16.92 -6.70
C GLY A 278 -18.51 18.25 -5.98
N LEU A 279 -17.63 18.55 -5.02
CA LEU A 279 -17.75 19.62 -4.04
C LEU A 279 -16.65 20.66 -4.16
N GLU A 280 -16.99 21.94 -3.99
CA GLU A 280 -15.98 22.95 -3.72
C GLU A 280 -15.32 22.70 -2.35
N ALA A 281 -14.07 23.12 -2.19
CA ALA A 281 -13.29 22.91 -0.96
C ALA A 281 -14.00 23.43 0.30
N GLY A 282 -14.68 24.59 0.21
CA GLY A 282 -15.45 25.15 1.32
C GLY A 282 -16.66 24.28 1.68
N GLU A 283 -17.44 23.89 0.68
CA GLU A 283 -18.62 23.03 0.87
C GLU A 283 -18.25 21.67 1.46
N LEU A 284 -17.13 21.09 1.04
CA LEU A 284 -16.62 19.84 1.63
C LEU A 284 -16.30 20.01 3.12
N HIS A 285 -15.72 21.14 3.53
CA HIS A 285 -15.45 21.40 4.94
C HIS A 285 -16.73 21.57 5.73
N ASP A 286 -17.68 22.36 5.23
CA ASP A 286 -19.00 22.56 5.86
C ASP A 286 -19.77 21.23 6.02
N ARG A 287 -19.81 20.41 4.96
CA ARG A 287 -20.45 19.09 5.01
C ARG A 287 -19.76 18.15 6.00
N TYR A 288 -18.43 18.15 6.05
CA TYR A 288 -17.69 17.36 7.04
C TYR A 288 -18.08 17.78 8.46
N ASP A 289 -18.08 19.08 8.75
CA ASP A 289 -18.39 19.60 10.08
C ASP A 289 -19.84 19.30 10.47
N ALA A 290 -20.77 19.34 9.52
CA ALA A 290 -22.18 19.00 9.74
C ALA A 290 -22.39 17.52 10.15
N VAL A 291 -21.53 16.60 9.70
CA VAL A 291 -21.67 15.17 9.98
C VAL A 291 -20.71 14.65 11.05
N ALA A 292 -19.70 15.44 11.45
CA ALA A 292 -18.61 15.00 12.32
C ALA A 292 -19.14 14.39 13.64
N ASP A 293 -19.96 15.11 14.39
CA ASP A 293 -20.45 14.64 15.71
C ASP A 293 -21.14 13.26 15.64
N GLN A 294 -21.80 12.98 14.52
CA GLN A 294 -22.51 11.72 14.31
C GLN A 294 -21.59 10.63 13.74
N ALA A 295 -20.75 10.97 12.76
CA ALA A 295 -19.84 10.03 12.11
C ALA A 295 -18.80 9.44 13.07
N TYR A 296 -18.36 10.22 14.07
CA TYR A 296 -17.39 9.81 15.08
C TYR A 296 -18.02 9.23 16.36
N ARG A 297 -19.35 9.21 16.47
CA ARG A 297 -20.02 8.71 17.68
C ARG A 297 -19.72 7.22 17.89
N GLY A 298 -19.17 6.87 19.06
CA GLY A 298 -18.84 5.49 19.41
C GLY A 298 -17.57 4.95 18.73
N ARG A 299 -16.78 5.81 18.08
CA ARG A 299 -15.46 5.48 17.52
C ARG A 299 -14.35 6.02 18.42
N GLU A 300 -13.18 5.41 18.34
CA GLU A 300 -11.99 5.87 19.06
C GLU A 300 -11.39 7.13 18.41
N GLN A 301 -11.56 7.30 17.09
CA GLN A 301 -11.09 8.47 16.37
C GLN A 301 -11.91 9.72 16.70
N THR A 302 -11.31 10.90 16.51
CA THR A 302 -11.96 12.21 16.70
C THR A 302 -11.94 13.03 15.40
N PRO A 303 -12.84 14.02 15.24
CA PRO A 303 -12.83 14.91 14.08
C PRO A 303 -11.48 15.58 13.85
N ILE A 304 -11.11 15.74 12.57
CA ILE A 304 -9.81 16.29 12.17
C ILE A 304 -9.94 17.71 11.61
N SER A 305 -8.88 18.51 11.80
CA SER A 305 -8.81 19.88 11.29
C SER A 305 -8.77 19.95 9.77
N GLU A 306 -9.13 21.10 9.19
CA GLU A 306 -9.05 21.30 7.73
C GLU A 306 -7.67 20.99 7.14
N ARG A 307 -6.60 21.36 7.85
CA ARG A 307 -5.23 21.03 7.42
C ARG A 307 -5.04 19.52 7.31
N ALA A 308 -5.49 18.77 8.32
CA ALA A 308 -5.42 17.31 8.29
C ALA A 308 -6.32 16.73 7.18
N ARG A 309 -7.51 17.29 6.95
CA ARG A 309 -8.40 16.89 5.82
C ARG A 309 -7.67 17.01 4.48
N ARG A 310 -6.97 18.11 4.23
CA ARG A 310 -6.18 18.32 2.98
C ARG A 310 -5.09 17.26 2.78
N THR A 311 -4.42 16.85 3.85
CA THR A 311 -3.45 15.75 3.78
C THR A 311 -4.12 14.43 3.39
N LYS A 312 -5.30 14.13 3.95
CA LYS A 312 -6.08 12.93 3.57
C LYS A 312 -6.59 13.00 2.13
N LEU A 313 -7.04 14.16 1.68
CA LEU A 313 -7.47 14.39 0.30
C LEU A 313 -6.34 14.14 -0.70
N SER A 314 -5.12 14.54 -0.37
CA SER A 314 -3.96 14.30 -1.24
C SER A 314 -3.74 12.80 -1.50
N LYS A 315 -4.00 11.95 -0.49
CA LYS A 315 -3.91 10.49 -0.65
C LYS A 315 -5.06 9.91 -1.49
N LEU A 316 -6.27 10.46 -1.40
CA LEU A 316 -7.38 10.08 -2.28
C LEU A 316 -7.08 10.40 -3.75
N VAL A 317 -6.40 11.52 -4.00
CA VAL A 317 -5.93 11.88 -5.35
C VAL A 317 -4.83 10.93 -5.82
N GLU A 318 -3.85 10.65 -4.97
CA GLU A 318 -2.76 9.71 -5.27
C GLU A 318 -3.28 8.31 -5.62
N TYR A 319 -4.36 7.86 -4.97
CA TYR A 319 -5.01 6.57 -5.22
C TYR A 319 -6.02 6.61 -6.37
N ASP A 320 -6.10 7.72 -7.09
CA ASP A 320 -7.00 7.92 -8.24
C ASP A 320 -8.47 7.69 -7.87
N LEU A 321 -8.85 8.05 -6.64
CA LEU A 321 -10.22 7.98 -6.14
C LEU A 321 -10.96 9.30 -6.33
N VAL A 322 -10.22 10.41 -6.27
CA VAL A 322 -10.75 11.77 -6.35
C VAL A 322 -9.93 12.58 -7.34
N GLU A 323 -10.62 13.32 -8.21
CA GLU A 323 -10.02 14.32 -9.08
C GLU A 323 -10.11 15.71 -8.43
N VAL A 324 -9.14 16.57 -8.73
CA VAL A 324 -9.13 17.96 -8.26
C VAL A 324 -9.00 18.90 -9.45
N GLU A 325 -10.03 19.74 -9.64
CA GLU A 325 -10.01 20.82 -10.61
C GLU A 325 -9.85 22.18 -9.90
N GLY A 326 -9.15 23.11 -10.54
CA GLY A 326 -8.96 24.47 -10.04
C GLY A 326 -7.89 24.63 -8.96
N ASN A 327 -7.75 25.86 -8.45
CA ASN A 327 -6.66 26.25 -7.56
C ASN A 327 -7.15 26.92 -6.27
N ASN A 328 -6.40 26.71 -5.18
CA ASN A 328 -6.64 27.31 -3.86
C ASN A 328 -8.09 27.11 -3.36
N ARG A 329 -8.83 28.20 -3.16
CA ARG A 329 -10.21 28.20 -2.68
C ARG A 329 -11.23 27.73 -3.71
N HIS A 330 -10.84 27.72 -4.98
CA HIS A 330 -11.69 27.28 -6.11
C HIS A 330 -11.39 25.82 -6.48
N ARG A 331 -10.82 25.05 -5.55
CA ARG A 331 -10.62 23.62 -5.75
C ARG A 331 -11.98 22.93 -5.68
N ARG A 332 -12.28 22.17 -6.72
CA ARG A 332 -13.42 21.26 -6.77
C ARG A 332 -12.90 19.82 -6.72
N TYR A 333 -13.50 19.02 -5.85
CA TYR A 333 -13.18 17.61 -5.66
C TYR A 333 -14.30 16.78 -6.22
N SER A 334 -14.05 15.85 -7.14
CA SER A 334 -15.05 14.93 -7.72
C SER A 334 -14.58 13.48 -7.61
N PRO A 335 -15.50 12.51 -7.43
CA PRO A 335 -15.12 11.10 -7.48
C PRO A 335 -14.69 10.73 -8.91
N GLN A 336 -13.63 9.94 -9.04
CA GLN A 336 -13.17 9.43 -10.34
C GLN A 336 -14.07 8.30 -10.89
N ASP A 337 -14.77 7.59 -10.01
CA ASP A 337 -15.82 6.63 -10.36
C ASP A 337 -16.90 6.67 -9.27
N SER A 338 -18.07 7.24 -9.58
CA SER A 338 -19.18 7.39 -8.65
C SER A 338 -19.87 6.07 -8.29
N GLU A 339 -19.62 4.99 -9.05
CA GLU A 339 -20.17 3.65 -8.79
C GLU A 339 -19.45 2.95 -7.62
N ILE A 340 -18.23 3.39 -7.27
CA ILE A 340 -17.46 2.85 -6.15
C ILE A 340 -17.98 3.44 -4.84
N ASN A 341 -18.46 2.56 -3.96
CA ASN A 341 -18.94 2.93 -2.64
C ASN A 341 -17.89 2.61 -1.57
N SER A 342 -17.75 3.49 -0.58
CA SER A 342 -17.00 3.19 0.64
C SER A 342 -17.71 2.13 1.46
N THR A 343 -16.92 1.38 2.23
CA THR A 343 -17.41 0.42 3.22
C THR A 343 -18.08 1.09 4.43
N ILE A 344 -17.94 2.41 4.59
CA ILE A 344 -18.66 3.14 5.63
C ILE A 344 -20.11 3.36 5.19
N SER A 345 -21.03 2.60 5.77
CA SER A 345 -22.45 2.94 5.72
C SER A 345 -22.70 4.14 6.63
N LEU A 346 -23.08 5.27 6.03
CA LEU A 346 -23.57 6.45 6.73
C LEU A 346 -25.01 6.70 6.30
N PRO A 347 -26.02 6.08 6.95
CA PRO A 347 -27.44 6.30 6.65
C PRO A 347 -27.86 7.78 6.68
N MET A 348 -27.05 8.63 7.30
CA MET A 348 -27.32 10.05 7.49
C MET A 348 -26.82 10.92 6.33
N LEU A 349 -26.00 10.36 5.43
CA LEU A 349 -25.62 11.06 4.21
C LEU A 349 -26.70 11.03 3.11
N GLU A 350 -27.74 10.20 3.27
CA GLU A 350 -28.96 10.23 2.43
C GLU A 350 -29.67 11.61 2.45
N ARG A 351 -29.35 12.47 3.42
CA ARG A 351 -29.86 13.86 3.48
C ARG A 351 -29.13 14.82 2.52
N PHE A 352 -28.01 14.38 1.94
CA PHE A 352 -27.18 15.17 1.02
C PHE A 352 -27.13 14.58 -0.39
N ALA A 353 -27.77 13.43 -0.62
CA ALA A 353 -28.08 12.87 -1.93
C ALA A 353 -29.41 13.43 -2.44
#